data_AF-A0A132NLP1-F1
#
_entry.id   AF-A0A132NLP1-F1
#
_cell.length_a   1.000
_cell.length_b   1.000
_cell.length_c   1.000
_cell.angle_alpha   90.00
_cell.angle_beta   90.00
_cell.angle_gamma   90.00
#
_symmetry.space_group_name_H-M   'P 1'
#
loop_
_entity.id
_entity.type
_entity.pdbx_description
1 polymer ?
#
loop_
_entity_poly.entity_id
_entity_poly.type
_entity_poly.pdbx_seq_one_letter_code
_entity_poly.pdbx_strand_id
1 'polypeptide(L)'
;NLPLGGIVGRAGIEQQYDPILRGIDGYQCVYVDPLGVPVTLGPRQAPVPGAALRLSIDLGLQREITKTLADALAGRIGERRGHLGGVVAMDPRTGQVLAMASLPAYDNNLYGPPVDARALRKAVATPGSPMLQHVTQVVGPPGSTFKLVVAAADMVYPVLPPDKAIPTGASYTFGGHTFGNWRGFGPQNLVQAIAWSNDVYFYKLAYALGPDRIHQVGSALGVGRPTGIDLPGESAGYFGTPQSVRAAGGVWYPGSSVILGIGQGYITTTPLQAARWTAAVATGSLVTPRLGLAFSTADGTTTALPAPPA
;
A
#
# COMPACT_ATOMS: atom_id res chain seq x y z
N ASN A 1 -12.62 -17.21 23.42
CA ASN A 1 -13.54 -16.32 24.15
C ASN A 1 -12.72 -15.35 24.98
N LEU A 2 -12.86 -14.06 24.70
CA LEU A 2 -12.16 -12.99 25.42
C LEU A 2 -13.00 -12.56 26.63
N PRO A 3 -12.39 -12.27 27.78
CA PRO A 3 -13.12 -11.74 28.92
C PRO A 3 -13.73 -10.37 28.60
N LEU A 4 -14.90 -10.10 29.18
CA LEU A 4 -15.53 -8.78 29.12
C LEU A 4 -14.61 -7.73 29.75
N GLY A 5 -14.35 -6.64 29.02
CA GLY A 5 -13.45 -5.57 29.45
C GLY A 5 -12.00 -5.71 28.99
N GLY A 6 -11.63 -6.80 28.28
CA GLY A 6 -10.30 -6.95 27.70
C GLY A 6 -9.99 -5.92 26.61
N ILE A 7 -8.78 -5.35 26.65
CA ILE A 7 -8.26 -4.48 25.59
C ILE A 7 -7.82 -5.37 24.42
N VAL A 8 -8.25 -5.03 23.21
CA VAL A 8 -7.92 -5.76 21.98
C VAL A 8 -7.51 -4.80 20.88
N GLY A 9 -6.53 -5.20 20.08
CA GLY A 9 -6.17 -4.50 18.87
C GLY A 9 -7.32 -4.53 17.85
N ARG A 10 -7.75 -3.34 17.40
CA ARG A 10 -8.88 -3.19 16.46
C ARG A 10 -8.49 -2.67 15.08
N ALA A 11 -7.26 -2.21 14.92
CA ALA A 11 -6.75 -1.71 13.65
C ALA A 11 -5.23 -1.90 13.54
N GLY A 12 -4.73 -1.86 12.31
CA GLY A 12 -3.31 -1.79 12.00
C GLY A 12 -2.49 -2.90 12.66
N ILE A 13 -1.28 -2.52 13.11
CA ILE A 13 -0.34 -3.41 13.78
C ILE A 13 -0.93 -4.02 15.06
N GLU A 14 -1.72 -3.28 15.81
CA GLU A 14 -2.32 -3.80 17.05
C GLU A 14 -3.27 -4.95 16.75
N GLN A 15 -4.09 -4.86 15.70
CA GLN A 15 -4.96 -5.97 15.31
C GLN A 15 -4.16 -7.13 14.70
N GLN A 16 -3.17 -6.84 13.83
CA GLN A 16 -2.35 -7.88 13.21
C GLN A 16 -1.61 -8.73 14.24
N TYR A 17 -1.10 -8.09 15.29
CA TYR A 17 -0.26 -8.70 16.31
C TYR A 17 -0.94 -8.83 17.67
N ASP A 18 -2.26 -8.63 17.78
CA ASP A 18 -3.02 -8.78 19.04
C ASP A 18 -2.70 -10.09 19.79
N PRO A 19 -2.60 -11.27 19.12
CA PRO A 19 -2.30 -12.51 19.82
C PRO A 19 -0.98 -12.52 20.59
N ILE A 20 0.03 -11.75 20.15
CA ILE A 20 1.33 -11.64 20.85
C ILE A 20 1.38 -10.44 21.78
N LEU A 21 0.64 -9.36 21.49
CA LEU A 21 0.63 -8.12 22.27
C LEU A 21 -0.22 -8.22 23.54
N ARG A 22 -1.31 -8.98 23.50
CA ARG A 22 -2.31 -9.01 24.57
C ARG A 22 -1.90 -9.82 25.80
N GLY A 23 -1.02 -10.82 25.62
CA GLY A 23 -0.65 -11.74 26.69
C GLY A 23 -1.81 -12.65 27.11
N ILE A 24 -1.69 -13.23 28.31
CA ILE A 24 -2.69 -14.14 28.90
C ILE A 24 -3.04 -13.66 30.30
N ASP A 25 -4.32 -13.40 30.54
CA ASP A 25 -4.81 -13.00 31.85
C ASP A 25 -4.58 -14.12 32.89
N GLY A 26 -4.10 -13.72 34.06
CA GLY A 26 -4.06 -14.56 35.25
C GLY A 26 -5.37 -14.48 36.04
N TYR A 27 -5.40 -15.13 37.19
CA TYR A 27 -6.50 -14.97 38.14
C TYR A 27 -6.01 -15.07 39.58
N GLN A 28 -6.79 -14.46 40.48
CA GLN A 28 -6.65 -14.59 41.92
C GLN A 28 -7.97 -15.07 42.48
N CYS A 29 -8.02 -16.31 42.97
CA CYS A 29 -9.17 -16.78 43.73
C CYS A 29 -9.19 -16.10 45.09
N VAL A 30 -10.38 -15.81 45.60
CA VAL A 30 -10.60 -15.23 46.93
C VAL A 30 -11.69 -16.06 47.60
N TYR A 31 -11.41 -16.58 48.78
CA TYR A 31 -12.44 -17.25 49.59
C TYR A 31 -13.29 -16.19 50.27
N VAL A 32 -14.60 -16.37 50.19
CA VAL A 32 -15.60 -15.45 50.76
C VAL A 32 -16.45 -16.15 51.81
N ASP A 33 -16.98 -15.38 52.76
CA ASP A 33 -17.98 -15.87 53.70
C ASP A 33 -19.38 -16.00 53.02
N PRO A 34 -20.40 -16.54 53.70
CA PRO A 34 -21.75 -16.66 53.12
C PRO A 34 -22.42 -15.33 52.75
N LEU A 35 -21.90 -14.19 53.23
CA LEU A 35 -22.35 -12.84 52.87
C LEU A 35 -21.57 -12.25 51.68
N GLY A 36 -20.56 -12.97 51.17
CA GLY A 36 -19.72 -12.55 50.05
C GLY A 36 -18.51 -11.70 50.43
N VAL A 37 -18.17 -11.59 51.72
CA VAL A 37 -17.04 -10.79 52.18
C VAL A 37 -15.72 -11.56 51.99
N PRO A 38 -14.70 -10.97 51.34
CA PRO A 38 -13.37 -11.57 51.23
C PRO A 38 -12.74 -11.92 52.59
N VAL A 39 -12.39 -13.19 52.79
CA VAL A 39 -11.77 -13.69 54.03
C VAL A 39 -10.28 -13.94 53.83
N THR A 40 -9.90 -14.61 52.75
CA THR A 40 -8.49 -14.89 52.44
C THR A 40 -8.26 -15.18 50.96
N LEU A 41 -7.01 -15.10 50.52
CA LEU A 41 -6.63 -15.41 49.16
C LEU A 41 -6.60 -16.93 48.93
N GLY A 42 -7.15 -17.35 47.80
CA GLY A 42 -7.07 -18.72 47.29
C GLY A 42 -5.99 -18.90 46.22
N PRO A 43 -6.10 -19.98 45.43
CA PRO A 43 -5.19 -20.25 44.32
C PRO A 43 -5.01 -19.05 43.38
N ARG A 44 -3.77 -18.87 42.92
CA ARG A 44 -3.39 -17.80 42.00
C ARG A 44 -2.70 -18.39 40.79
N GLN A 45 -3.08 -17.90 39.61
CA GLN A 45 -2.28 -18.04 38.40
C GLN A 45 -1.77 -16.66 38.02
N ALA A 46 -0.44 -16.50 37.93
CA ALA A 46 0.15 -15.25 37.48
C ALA A 46 -0.21 -15.00 36.00
N PRO A 47 -0.46 -13.74 35.59
CA PRO A 47 -0.65 -13.42 34.19
C PRO A 47 0.64 -13.63 33.41
N VAL A 48 0.50 -13.90 32.11
CA VAL A 48 1.62 -13.88 31.16
C VAL A 48 1.60 -12.54 30.44
N PRO A 49 2.59 -11.66 30.65
CA PRO A 49 2.66 -10.39 29.94
C PRO A 49 2.72 -10.58 28.43
N GLY A 50 2.10 -9.68 27.68
CA GLY A 50 2.28 -9.60 26.23
C GLY A 50 3.72 -9.28 25.84
N ALA A 51 4.09 -9.63 24.61
CA ALA A 51 5.40 -9.36 24.06
C ALA A 51 5.51 -7.92 23.55
N ALA A 52 6.73 -7.34 23.61
CA ALA A 52 7.05 -6.08 22.97
C ALA A 52 7.35 -6.33 21.49
N LEU A 53 6.66 -5.63 20.57
CA LEU A 53 6.89 -5.74 19.14
C LEU A 53 7.87 -4.66 18.66
N ARG A 54 8.94 -5.08 17.97
CA ARG A 54 9.87 -4.20 17.27
C ARG A 54 9.42 -4.00 15.83
N LEU A 55 9.23 -2.76 15.43
CA LEU A 55 8.87 -2.36 14.07
C LEU A 55 10.10 -1.88 13.27
N SER A 56 9.97 -1.83 11.94
CA SER A 56 10.92 -1.19 11.02
C SER A 56 10.72 0.32 10.89
N ILE A 57 9.67 0.87 11.51
CA ILE A 57 9.36 2.29 11.44
C ILE A 57 10.47 3.11 12.10
N ASP A 58 11.02 4.04 11.33
CA ASP A 58 11.84 5.14 11.84
C ASP A 58 10.92 6.29 12.24
N LEU A 59 10.89 6.62 13.54
CA LEU A 59 10.00 7.65 14.07
C LEU A 59 10.32 9.06 13.55
N GLY A 60 11.60 9.35 13.28
CA GLY A 60 12.02 10.63 12.71
C GLY A 60 11.50 10.79 11.29
N LEU A 61 11.70 9.76 10.46
CA LEU A 61 11.19 9.72 9.09
C LEU A 61 9.66 9.77 9.07
N GLN A 62 8.98 9.00 9.94
CA GLN A 62 7.52 9.00 10.05
C GLN A 62 6.96 10.39 10.30
N ARG A 63 7.56 11.15 11.22
CA ARG A 63 7.16 12.53 11.52
C ARG A 63 7.39 13.44 10.32
N GLU A 64 8.53 13.33 9.67
CA GLU A 64 8.89 14.17 8.51
C GLU A 64 7.95 13.92 7.32
N ILE A 65 7.70 12.66 6.95
CA ILE A 65 6.81 12.35 5.82
C ILE A 65 5.36 12.74 6.11
N THR A 66 4.93 12.64 7.37
CA THR A 66 3.57 13.05 7.77
C THR A 66 3.43 14.57 7.65
N LYS A 67 4.42 15.33 8.11
CA LYS A 67 4.47 16.78 7.95
C LYS A 67 4.50 17.19 6.48
N THR A 68 5.37 16.57 5.68
CA THR A 68 5.50 16.87 4.25
C THR A 68 4.20 16.56 3.50
N LEU A 69 3.53 15.46 3.84
CA LEU A 69 2.22 15.14 3.26
C LEU A 69 1.17 16.18 3.66
N ALA A 70 1.13 16.63 4.92
CA ALA A 70 0.23 17.67 5.36
C ALA A 70 0.46 18.99 4.60
N ASP A 71 1.73 19.40 4.47
CA ASP A 71 2.14 20.59 3.73
C ASP A 71 1.72 20.48 2.24
N ALA A 72 1.88 19.31 1.63
CA ALA A 72 1.48 19.04 0.24
C ALA A 72 -0.06 19.10 0.06
N LEU A 73 -0.83 18.53 0.99
CA LEU A 73 -2.29 18.54 0.92
C LEU A 73 -2.87 19.94 1.19
N ALA A 74 -2.23 20.73 2.05
CA ALA A 74 -2.62 22.12 2.29
C ALA A 74 -2.53 22.98 1.02
N GLY A 75 -1.65 22.60 0.08
CA GLY A 75 -1.38 23.31 -1.17
C GLY A 75 -0.76 24.69 -0.92
N ARG A 76 -0.20 25.29 -1.97
CA ARG A 76 0.23 26.71 -1.91
C ARG A 76 -0.92 27.64 -2.26
N ILE A 77 -0.77 28.93 -1.94
CA ILE A 77 -1.72 29.96 -2.37
C ILE A 77 -1.82 29.92 -3.90
N GLY A 78 -3.03 29.73 -4.42
CA GLY A 78 -3.30 29.60 -5.86
C GLY A 78 -3.20 28.18 -6.42
N GLU A 79 -2.78 27.19 -5.63
CA GLU A 79 -2.77 25.78 -6.02
C GLU A 79 -4.00 25.02 -5.49
N ARG A 80 -4.35 23.92 -6.15
CA ARG A 80 -5.43 23.04 -5.67
C ARG A 80 -4.96 22.32 -4.41
N ARG A 81 -5.79 22.39 -3.36
CA ARG A 81 -5.60 21.60 -2.14
C ARG A 81 -5.95 20.14 -2.38
N GLY A 82 -5.23 19.24 -1.72
CA GLY A 82 -5.55 17.81 -1.68
C GLY A 82 -6.55 17.51 -0.55
N HIS A 83 -7.47 16.59 -0.79
CA HIS A 83 -8.42 16.13 0.23
C HIS A 83 -7.96 14.88 0.98
N LEU A 84 -7.06 14.11 0.39
CA LEU A 84 -6.45 12.91 0.95
C LEU A 84 -5.11 12.61 0.27
N GLY A 85 -4.27 11.82 0.93
CA GLY A 85 -3.02 11.32 0.37
C GLY A 85 -2.38 10.26 1.25
N GLY A 86 -1.51 9.46 0.66
CA GLY A 86 -0.71 8.45 1.34
C GLY A 86 0.74 8.50 0.88
N VAL A 87 1.67 8.27 1.78
CA VAL A 87 3.11 8.22 1.50
C VAL A 87 3.70 6.99 2.18
N VAL A 88 4.56 6.27 1.46
CA VAL A 88 5.30 5.14 2.00
C VAL A 88 6.77 5.26 1.63
N ALA A 89 7.63 5.02 2.62
CA ALA A 89 9.07 4.85 2.44
C ALA A 89 9.41 3.40 2.78
N MET A 90 10.02 2.69 1.83
CA MET A 90 10.32 1.25 1.94
C MET A 90 11.76 1.00 1.51
N ASP A 91 12.50 0.17 2.26
CA ASP A 91 13.79 -0.32 1.79
C ASP A 91 13.56 -1.30 0.63
N PRO A 92 14.06 -1.01 -0.58
CA PRO A 92 13.74 -1.79 -1.78
C PRO A 92 14.39 -3.19 -1.79
N ARG A 93 15.36 -3.45 -0.92
CA ARG A 93 16.07 -4.74 -0.84
C ARG A 93 15.44 -5.69 0.16
N THR A 94 14.78 -5.16 1.19
CA THR A 94 14.26 -5.96 2.31
C THR A 94 12.73 -5.92 2.43
N GLY A 95 12.07 -4.95 1.79
CA GLY A 95 10.63 -4.71 1.97
C GLY A 95 10.28 -4.05 3.30
N GLN A 96 11.26 -3.69 4.14
CA GLN A 96 10.98 -3.02 5.40
C GLN A 96 10.36 -1.64 5.15
N VAL A 97 9.18 -1.41 5.70
CA VAL A 97 8.52 -0.11 5.66
C VAL A 97 9.12 0.76 6.76
N LEU A 98 9.86 1.78 6.36
CA LEU A 98 10.54 2.71 7.25
C LEU A 98 9.61 3.83 7.72
N ALA A 99 8.64 4.20 6.90
CA ALA A 99 7.59 5.13 7.29
C ALA A 99 6.35 4.96 6.39
N MET A 100 5.16 5.16 6.95
CA MET A 100 3.88 5.09 6.25
C MET A 100 2.92 6.15 6.81
N ALA A 101 2.64 7.20 6.03
CA ALA A 101 1.73 8.27 6.40
C ALA A 101 0.45 8.22 5.56
N SER A 102 -0.68 8.53 6.21
CA SER A 102 -2.02 8.54 5.63
C SER A 102 -2.71 9.79 6.14
N LEU A 103 -3.21 10.64 5.25
CA LEU A 103 -3.93 11.84 5.63
C LEU A 103 -5.20 12.02 4.78
N PRO A 104 -6.31 12.51 5.36
CA PRO A 104 -6.48 12.87 6.77
C PRO A 104 -6.40 11.64 7.70
N ALA A 105 -6.01 11.85 8.95
CA ALA A 105 -5.91 10.82 9.98
C ALA A 105 -6.80 11.17 11.19
N TYR A 106 -6.81 10.31 12.20
CA TYR A 106 -7.48 10.53 13.48
C TYR A 106 -6.52 10.26 14.64
N ASP A 107 -6.89 10.75 15.83
CA ASP A 107 -6.16 10.43 17.07
C ASP A 107 -6.59 9.04 17.56
N ASN A 108 -5.64 8.11 17.67
CA ASN A 108 -5.91 6.76 18.16
C ASN A 108 -6.44 6.76 19.61
N ASN A 109 -6.13 7.79 20.41
CA ASN A 109 -6.60 7.90 21.79
C ASN A 109 -8.13 8.02 21.89
N LEU A 110 -8.83 8.31 20.80
CA LEU A 110 -10.30 8.30 20.74
C LEU A 110 -10.90 6.90 21.05
N TYR A 111 -10.12 5.83 20.83
CA TYR A 111 -10.47 4.45 21.17
C TYR A 111 -10.02 4.03 22.58
N GLY A 112 -9.25 4.88 23.29
CA GLY A 112 -8.76 4.60 24.63
C GLY A 112 -9.90 4.52 25.65
N PRO A 113 -9.70 3.90 26.81
CA PRO A 113 -10.71 3.84 27.86
C PRO A 113 -10.79 5.18 28.63
N PRO A 114 -11.97 5.85 28.73
CA PRO A 114 -13.24 5.52 28.07
C PRO A 114 -13.30 6.01 26.61
N VAL A 115 -13.95 5.24 25.75
CA VAL A 115 -14.07 5.57 24.31
C VAL A 115 -14.82 6.88 24.14
N ASP A 116 -14.25 7.83 23.38
CA ASP A 116 -14.96 9.05 22.99
C ASP A 116 -15.83 8.79 21.75
N ALA A 117 -17.02 8.25 21.98
CA ALA A 117 -17.98 7.93 20.92
C ALA A 117 -18.46 9.15 20.11
N ARG A 118 -18.37 10.38 20.66
CA ARG A 118 -18.75 11.59 19.92
C ARG A 118 -17.63 11.98 18.96
N ALA A 119 -16.39 12.05 19.44
CA ALA A 119 -15.24 12.35 18.61
C ALA A 119 -15.02 11.28 17.54
N LEU A 120 -15.23 10.00 17.86
CA LEU A 120 -15.12 8.92 16.87
C LEU A 120 -16.14 9.07 15.73
N ARG A 121 -17.40 9.36 16.04
CA ARG A 121 -18.42 9.64 15.01
C ARG A 121 -18.06 10.84 14.14
N LYS A 122 -17.49 11.89 14.74
CA LYS A 122 -17.00 13.06 14.00
C LYS A 122 -15.84 12.69 13.07
N ALA A 123 -14.89 11.88 13.55
CA ALA A 123 -13.75 11.43 12.74
C ALA A 123 -14.22 10.57 11.56
N VAL A 124 -15.15 9.64 11.77
CA VAL A 124 -15.75 8.82 10.70
C VAL A 124 -16.46 9.70 9.65
N ALA A 125 -17.16 10.75 10.06
CA ALA A 125 -17.87 11.66 9.17
C ALA A 125 -16.96 12.68 8.45
N THR A 126 -15.66 12.73 8.79
CA THR A 126 -14.73 13.69 8.20
C THR A 126 -14.43 13.32 6.74
N PRO A 127 -14.48 14.28 5.78
CA PRO A 127 -14.13 14.01 4.39
C PRO A 127 -12.73 13.44 4.23
N GLY A 128 -12.50 12.68 3.15
CA GLY A 128 -11.21 12.03 2.89
C GLY A 128 -11.02 10.70 3.62
N SER A 129 -12.04 10.21 4.33
CA SER A 129 -12.08 8.86 4.92
C SER A 129 -10.89 8.57 5.85
N PRO A 130 -10.73 9.31 6.97
CA PRO A 130 -9.54 9.22 7.82
C PRO A 130 -9.32 7.87 8.50
N MET A 131 -10.36 7.03 8.53
CA MET A 131 -10.28 5.67 9.06
C MET A 131 -9.64 4.67 8.07
N LEU A 132 -9.49 5.05 6.80
CA LEU A 132 -8.84 4.21 5.79
C LEU A 132 -7.34 4.47 5.76
N GLN A 133 -6.57 3.39 5.57
CA GLN A 133 -5.15 3.50 5.26
C GLN A 133 -4.97 3.78 3.76
N HIS A 134 -4.73 5.04 3.38
CA HIS A 134 -4.65 5.49 1.98
C HIS A 134 -3.50 4.83 1.21
N VAL A 135 -2.47 4.33 1.89
CA VAL A 135 -1.34 3.62 1.27
C VAL A 135 -1.70 2.20 0.82
N THR A 136 -2.57 1.50 1.57
CA THR A 136 -2.86 0.06 1.35
C THR A 136 -4.29 -0.20 0.89
N GLN A 137 -5.23 0.72 1.11
CA GLN A 137 -6.66 0.49 0.89
C GLN A 137 -7.27 1.37 -0.19
N VAL A 138 -6.69 2.54 -0.47
CA VAL A 138 -7.18 3.41 -1.55
C VAL A 138 -6.51 3.04 -2.85
N VAL A 139 -7.35 2.78 -3.85
CA VAL A 139 -6.95 2.37 -5.20
C VAL A 139 -7.30 3.45 -6.19
N GLY A 140 -6.40 3.68 -7.14
CA GLY A 140 -6.61 4.60 -8.26
C GLY A 140 -5.71 4.23 -9.44
N PRO A 141 -5.90 4.86 -10.61
CA PRO A 141 -5.01 4.66 -11.73
C PRO A 141 -3.57 5.05 -11.33
N PRO A 142 -2.57 4.17 -11.52
CA PRO A 142 -1.17 4.48 -11.19
C PRO A 142 -0.59 5.60 -12.07
N GLY A 143 -1.18 5.86 -13.23
CA GLY A 143 -0.68 6.81 -14.19
C GLY A 143 0.76 6.49 -14.61
N SER A 144 1.56 7.52 -14.82
CA SER A 144 2.92 7.39 -15.36
C SER A 144 3.87 6.54 -14.49
N THR A 145 3.57 6.28 -13.22
CA THR A 145 4.38 5.36 -12.40
C THR A 145 4.36 3.92 -12.94
N PHE A 146 3.32 3.54 -13.68
CA PHE A 146 3.19 2.23 -14.32
C PHE A 146 4.10 2.07 -15.55
N LYS A 147 4.63 3.17 -16.11
CA LYS A 147 5.55 3.12 -17.26
C LYS A 147 6.79 2.26 -16.96
N LEU A 148 7.21 2.16 -15.70
CA LEU A 148 8.29 1.27 -15.28
C LEU A 148 7.94 -0.22 -15.50
N VAL A 149 6.70 -0.61 -15.25
CA VAL A 149 6.20 -1.97 -15.50
C VAL A 149 6.17 -2.27 -16.99
N VAL A 150 5.72 -1.30 -17.81
CA VAL A 150 5.67 -1.45 -19.27
C VAL A 150 7.07 -1.50 -19.87
N ALA A 151 8.01 -0.70 -19.36
CA ALA A 151 9.42 -0.76 -19.74
C ALA A 151 10.05 -2.11 -19.37
N ALA A 152 9.76 -2.63 -18.17
CA ALA A 152 10.21 -3.96 -17.76
C ALA A 152 9.63 -5.06 -18.67
N ALA A 153 8.40 -4.90 -19.14
CA ALA A 153 7.79 -5.84 -20.07
C ALA A 153 8.51 -5.91 -21.43
N ASP A 154 9.05 -4.80 -21.93
CA ASP A 154 9.89 -4.77 -23.13
C ASP A 154 11.23 -5.48 -22.92
N MET A 155 11.78 -5.47 -21.70
CA MET A 155 13.01 -6.23 -21.40
C MET A 155 12.78 -7.74 -21.40
N VAL A 156 11.58 -8.19 -21.03
CA VAL A 156 11.19 -9.61 -21.09
C VAL A 156 10.76 -10.00 -22.51
N TYR A 157 10.05 -9.11 -23.18
CA TYR A 157 9.48 -9.30 -24.51
C TYR A 157 9.92 -8.18 -25.44
N PRO A 158 11.15 -8.25 -26.00
CA PRO A 158 11.72 -7.15 -26.77
C PRO A 158 10.91 -6.92 -28.05
N VAL A 159 10.16 -5.82 -28.06
CA VAL A 159 9.40 -5.35 -29.23
C VAL A 159 9.94 -4.01 -29.74
N LEU A 160 10.58 -3.22 -28.87
CA LEU A 160 11.31 -2.02 -29.24
C LEU A 160 12.73 -2.06 -28.65
N PRO A 161 13.78 -1.75 -29.42
CA PRO A 161 15.12 -1.66 -28.85
C PRO A 161 15.22 -0.47 -27.88
N PRO A 162 15.73 -0.65 -26.64
CA PRO A 162 15.71 0.39 -25.61
C PRO A 162 16.61 1.59 -25.93
N ASP A 163 17.65 1.39 -26.74
CA ASP A 163 18.61 2.39 -27.19
C ASP A 163 18.15 3.15 -28.44
N LYS A 164 17.25 2.56 -29.21
CA LYS A 164 16.71 3.14 -30.45
C LYS A 164 15.72 4.25 -30.15
N ALA A 165 16.06 5.46 -30.59
CA ALA A 165 15.10 6.55 -30.61
C ALA A 165 13.99 6.29 -31.64
N ILE A 166 12.74 6.34 -31.20
CA ILE A 166 11.57 6.27 -32.09
C ILE A 166 10.94 7.65 -32.23
N PRO A 167 10.30 7.97 -33.37
CA PRO A 167 9.54 9.20 -33.50
C PRO A 167 8.47 9.28 -32.40
N THR A 168 8.39 10.40 -31.69
CA THR A 168 7.30 10.68 -30.75
C THR A 168 6.45 11.85 -31.26
N GLY A 169 6.15 12.85 -30.45
CA GLY A 169 5.38 14.03 -30.84
C GLY A 169 4.47 14.53 -29.74
N ALA A 170 3.59 15.48 -30.10
CA ALA A 170 2.55 16.00 -29.22
C ALA A 170 1.36 15.04 -29.05
N SER A 171 1.23 14.04 -29.92
CA SER A 171 0.14 13.08 -29.88
C SER A 171 0.48 11.79 -30.64
N TYR A 172 -0.37 10.79 -30.47
CA TYR A 172 -0.37 9.53 -31.21
C TYR A 172 -1.77 9.26 -31.74
N THR A 173 -1.93 9.12 -33.05
CA THR A 173 -3.23 8.79 -33.66
C THR A 173 -3.27 7.30 -34.01
N PHE A 174 -4.29 6.62 -33.50
CA PHE A 174 -4.50 5.19 -33.72
C PHE A 174 -6.00 4.88 -33.84
N GLY A 175 -6.37 4.15 -34.90
CA GLY A 175 -7.76 3.78 -35.16
C GLY A 175 -8.73 4.96 -35.26
N GLY A 176 -8.27 6.12 -35.77
CA GLY A 176 -9.08 7.35 -35.85
C GLY A 176 -9.18 8.17 -34.56
N HIS A 177 -8.57 7.70 -33.46
CA HIS A 177 -8.51 8.42 -32.19
C HIS A 177 -7.13 8.99 -31.92
N THR A 178 -7.08 10.21 -31.37
CA THR A 178 -5.82 10.90 -31.05
C THR A 178 -5.61 10.92 -29.54
N PHE A 179 -4.51 10.32 -29.10
CA PHE A 179 -4.06 10.30 -27.71
C PHE A 179 -3.02 11.41 -27.53
N GLY A 180 -3.30 12.37 -26.64
CA GLY A 180 -2.41 13.49 -26.35
C GLY A 180 -1.20 13.05 -25.52
N ASN A 181 -0.07 13.72 -25.75
CA ASN A 181 1.07 13.75 -24.84
C ASN A 181 0.95 14.94 -23.90
N TRP A 182 1.52 14.89 -22.70
CA TRP A 182 1.53 16.05 -21.80
C TRP A 182 2.31 17.25 -22.37
N ARG A 183 3.25 16.99 -23.30
CA ARG A 183 3.95 17.98 -24.12
C ARG A 183 4.44 17.35 -25.42
N GLY A 184 4.69 18.16 -26.46
CA GLY A 184 5.38 17.70 -27.67
C GLY A 184 6.87 17.44 -27.46
N PHE A 185 7.33 16.26 -27.86
CA PHE A 185 8.72 15.84 -27.85
C PHE A 185 9.23 15.44 -29.23
N GLY A 186 10.55 15.53 -29.42
CA GLY A 186 11.23 14.91 -30.56
C GLY A 186 11.35 13.38 -30.41
N PRO A 187 12.05 12.70 -31.32
CA PRO A 187 12.35 11.28 -31.16
C PRO A 187 13.05 10.99 -29.83
N GLN A 188 12.67 9.90 -29.16
CA GLN A 188 13.24 9.49 -27.88
C GLN A 188 13.43 7.98 -27.83
N ASN A 189 14.50 7.53 -27.15
CA ASN A 189 14.70 6.14 -26.77
C ASN A 189 14.03 5.84 -25.41
N LEU A 190 14.14 4.59 -24.91
CA LEU A 190 13.45 4.20 -23.67
C LEU A 190 13.91 5.02 -22.46
N VAL A 191 15.22 5.23 -22.33
CA VAL A 191 15.81 5.99 -21.21
C VAL A 191 15.31 7.44 -21.21
N GLN A 192 15.31 8.09 -22.37
CA GLN A 192 14.77 9.45 -22.53
C GLN A 192 13.27 9.50 -22.27
N ALA A 193 12.52 8.50 -22.74
CA ALA A 193 11.07 8.43 -22.56
C ALA A 193 10.68 8.23 -21.09
N ILE A 194 11.45 7.47 -20.31
CA ILE A 194 11.28 7.37 -18.85
C ILE A 194 11.61 8.72 -18.20
N ALA A 195 12.75 9.32 -18.53
CA ALA A 195 13.21 10.58 -17.93
C ALA A 195 12.23 11.75 -18.17
N TRP A 196 11.61 11.81 -19.35
CA TRP A 196 10.64 12.83 -19.73
C TRP A 196 9.18 12.37 -19.62
N SER A 197 8.93 11.17 -19.09
CA SER A 197 7.60 10.57 -18.98
C SER A 197 6.79 10.70 -20.29
N ASN A 198 7.39 10.39 -21.44
CA ASN A 198 6.78 10.63 -22.76
C ASN A 198 5.63 9.66 -23.05
N ASP A 199 4.39 10.13 -23.08
CA ASP A 199 3.22 9.28 -23.26
C ASP A 199 3.20 8.59 -24.63
N VAL A 200 3.59 9.29 -25.70
CA VAL A 200 3.58 8.75 -27.07
C VAL A 200 4.54 7.59 -27.23
N TYR A 201 5.70 7.62 -26.56
CA TYR A 201 6.59 6.47 -26.54
C TYR A 201 5.90 5.25 -25.92
N PHE A 202 5.29 5.43 -24.75
CA PHE A 202 4.62 4.35 -24.01
C PHE A 202 3.32 3.86 -24.66
N TYR A 203 2.61 4.72 -25.39
CA TYR A 203 1.49 4.32 -26.25
C TYR A 203 1.92 3.33 -27.33
N LYS A 204 3.02 3.65 -28.04
CA LYS A 204 3.57 2.80 -29.10
C LYS A 204 4.13 1.50 -28.53
N LEU A 205 4.87 1.58 -27.42
CA LEU A 205 5.41 0.41 -26.75
C LEU A 205 4.30 -0.52 -26.28
N ALA A 206 3.27 0.01 -25.61
CA ALA A 206 2.19 -0.82 -25.09
C ALA A 206 1.34 -1.47 -26.20
N TYR A 207 1.12 -0.75 -27.31
CA TYR A 207 0.48 -1.33 -28.49
C TYR A 207 1.32 -2.48 -29.09
N ALA A 208 2.65 -2.30 -29.21
CA ALA A 208 3.55 -3.33 -29.74
C ALA A 208 3.66 -4.55 -28.83
N LEU A 209 3.66 -4.36 -27.51
CA LEU A 209 3.66 -5.44 -26.52
C LEU A 209 2.35 -6.22 -26.52
N GLY A 210 1.23 -5.52 -26.63
CA GLY A 210 -0.09 -6.07 -26.41
C GLY A 210 -0.41 -6.28 -24.92
N PRO A 211 -1.71 -6.42 -24.58
CA PRO A 211 -2.16 -6.44 -23.19
C PRO A 211 -1.70 -7.68 -22.43
N ASP A 212 -1.58 -8.84 -23.08
CA ASP A 212 -1.26 -10.10 -22.41
C ASP A 212 0.18 -10.11 -21.89
N ARG A 213 1.14 -9.59 -22.67
CA ARG A 213 2.56 -9.50 -22.27
C ARG A 213 2.76 -8.50 -21.13
N ILE A 214 2.10 -7.34 -21.22
CA ILE A 214 2.07 -6.35 -20.14
C ILE A 214 1.46 -6.97 -18.88
N HIS A 215 0.35 -7.70 -19.03
CA HIS A 215 -0.33 -8.32 -17.91
C HIS A 215 0.52 -9.40 -17.24
N GLN A 216 1.21 -10.24 -18.02
CA GLN A 216 2.08 -11.27 -17.48
C GLN A 216 3.21 -10.66 -16.64
N VAL A 217 3.92 -9.66 -17.17
CA VAL A 217 5.04 -9.02 -16.45
C VAL A 217 4.53 -8.18 -15.28
N GLY A 218 3.44 -7.43 -15.45
CA GLY A 218 2.82 -6.68 -14.36
C GLY A 218 2.33 -7.58 -13.22
N SER A 219 1.77 -8.75 -13.54
CA SER A 219 1.35 -9.73 -12.52
C SER A 219 2.55 -10.29 -11.76
N ALA A 220 3.65 -10.57 -12.47
CA ALA A 220 4.91 -10.98 -11.86
C ALA A 220 5.53 -9.87 -10.99
N LEU A 221 5.21 -8.61 -11.24
CA LEU A 221 5.59 -7.45 -10.42
C LEU A 221 4.54 -7.09 -9.34
N GLY A 222 3.51 -7.92 -9.16
CA GLY A 222 2.51 -7.76 -8.11
C GLY A 222 1.41 -6.73 -8.37
N VAL A 223 1.24 -6.27 -9.61
CA VAL A 223 0.20 -5.30 -9.99
C VAL A 223 -1.18 -5.94 -9.85
N GLY A 224 -2.12 -5.23 -9.21
CA GLY A 224 -3.51 -5.67 -9.08
C GLY A 224 -3.71 -6.80 -8.07
N ARG A 225 -2.74 -7.04 -7.18
CA ARG A 225 -2.81 -8.06 -6.12
C ARG A 225 -2.39 -7.45 -4.78
N PRO A 226 -2.92 -7.95 -3.64
CA PRO A 226 -2.39 -7.60 -2.33
C PRO A 226 -0.89 -7.87 -2.27
N THR A 227 -0.13 -6.95 -1.68
CA THR A 227 1.31 -7.05 -1.53
C THR A 227 1.71 -8.06 -0.46
N GLY A 228 0.82 -8.37 0.48
CA GLY A 228 1.08 -9.27 1.61
C GLY A 228 1.69 -8.56 2.82
N ILE A 229 1.55 -7.23 2.90
CA ILE A 229 1.97 -6.47 4.07
C ILE A 229 1.28 -6.98 5.34
N ASP A 230 1.99 -6.92 6.45
CA ASP A 230 1.51 -7.30 7.77
C ASP A 230 0.62 -6.20 8.40
N LEU A 231 -0.41 -5.80 7.66
CA LEU A 231 -1.50 -4.94 8.12
C LEU A 231 -2.85 -5.57 7.78
N PRO A 232 -3.85 -5.41 8.65
CA PRO A 232 -5.21 -5.79 8.32
C PRO A 232 -5.78 -4.83 7.26
N GLY A 233 -6.40 -5.39 6.23
CA GLY A 233 -7.06 -4.61 5.18
C GLY A 233 -6.07 -4.07 4.15
N GLU A 234 -6.05 -4.75 3.01
CA GLU A 234 -5.29 -4.36 1.82
C GLU A 234 -6.19 -4.52 0.59
N SER A 235 -6.25 -3.48 -0.24
CA SER A 235 -6.98 -3.51 -1.49
C SER A 235 -6.11 -4.10 -2.60
N ALA A 236 -6.66 -5.06 -3.34
CA ALA A 236 -5.98 -5.62 -4.51
C ALA A 236 -5.85 -4.62 -5.66
N GLY A 237 -6.80 -3.68 -5.79
CA GLY A 237 -6.94 -2.88 -7.01
C GLY A 237 -7.56 -3.71 -8.13
N TYR A 238 -7.22 -3.37 -9.37
CA TYR A 238 -7.69 -4.06 -10.56
C TYR A 238 -6.60 -4.04 -11.62
N PHE A 239 -6.34 -5.17 -12.26
CA PHE A 239 -5.44 -5.23 -13.41
C PHE A 239 -6.10 -6.06 -14.51
N GLY A 240 -6.90 -5.39 -15.33
CA GLY A 240 -7.77 -6.04 -16.29
C GLY A 240 -7.02 -6.65 -17.47
N THR A 241 -7.53 -7.78 -17.94
CA THR A 241 -7.19 -8.40 -19.22
C THR A 241 -8.36 -8.24 -20.19
N PRO A 242 -8.15 -8.45 -21.51
CA PRO A 242 -9.26 -8.53 -22.45
C PRO A 242 -10.32 -9.56 -22.03
N GLN A 243 -9.90 -10.68 -21.44
CA GLN A 243 -10.81 -11.71 -20.93
C GLN A 243 -11.59 -11.24 -19.70
N SER A 244 -10.94 -10.66 -18.69
CA SER A 244 -11.63 -10.22 -17.48
C SER A 244 -12.60 -9.08 -17.75
N VAL A 245 -12.26 -8.18 -18.68
CA VAL A 245 -13.13 -7.08 -19.10
C VAL A 245 -14.36 -7.61 -19.83
N ARG A 246 -14.20 -8.57 -20.76
CA ARG A 246 -15.33 -9.25 -21.42
C ARG A 246 -16.22 -9.99 -20.44
N ALA A 247 -15.63 -10.70 -19.48
CA ALA A 247 -16.38 -11.42 -18.45
C ALA A 247 -17.20 -10.48 -17.55
N ALA A 248 -16.74 -9.25 -17.34
CA ALA A 248 -17.47 -8.19 -16.64
C ALA A 248 -18.49 -7.44 -17.53
N GLY A 249 -18.76 -7.91 -18.75
CA GLY A 249 -19.69 -7.27 -19.70
C GLY A 249 -19.12 -6.05 -20.44
N GLY A 250 -17.82 -5.77 -20.28
CA GLY A 250 -17.12 -4.71 -20.99
C GLY A 250 -16.55 -5.16 -22.34
N VAL A 251 -16.03 -4.19 -23.11
CA VAL A 251 -15.34 -4.43 -24.38
C VAL A 251 -13.91 -3.90 -24.29
N TRP A 252 -12.94 -4.76 -24.59
CA TRP A 252 -11.55 -4.34 -24.72
C TRP A 252 -11.30 -3.79 -26.12
N TYR A 253 -11.20 -2.47 -26.24
CA TYR A 253 -10.85 -1.83 -27.50
C TYR A 253 -9.32 -1.83 -27.68
N PRO A 254 -8.81 -1.84 -28.92
CA PRO A 254 -7.37 -1.67 -29.17
C PRO A 254 -6.78 -0.41 -28.50
N GLY A 255 -7.56 0.68 -28.37
CA GLY A 255 -7.16 1.87 -27.62
C GLY A 255 -7.01 1.67 -26.11
N SER A 256 -7.66 0.65 -25.52
CA SER A 256 -7.46 0.27 -24.11
C SER A 256 -6.03 -0.20 -23.86
N SER A 257 -5.42 -0.91 -24.82
CA SER A 257 -4.00 -1.31 -24.74
C SER A 257 -3.06 -0.11 -24.84
N VAL A 258 -3.43 0.92 -25.62
CA VAL A 258 -2.64 2.15 -25.75
C VAL A 258 -2.57 2.88 -24.41
N ILE A 259 -3.72 3.16 -23.78
CA ILE A 259 -3.76 3.89 -22.51
C ILE A 259 -3.27 3.06 -21.31
N LEU A 260 -3.31 1.73 -21.40
CA LEU A 260 -2.68 0.85 -20.41
C LEU A 260 -1.18 1.14 -20.31
N GLY A 261 -0.53 1.49 -21.42
CA GLY A 261 0.89 1.86 -21.46
C GLY A 261 1.29 3.00 -20.53
N ILE A 262 0.34 3.84 -20.14
CA ILE A 262 0.55 4.97 -19.23
C ILE A 262 -0.20 4.79 -17.90
N GLY A 263 -0.59 3.56 -17.56
CA GLY A 263 -1.26 3.25 -16.30
C GLY A 263 -2.69 3.78 -16.20
N GLN A 264 -3.41 3.83 -17.32
CA GLN A 264 -4.81 4.24 -17.40
C GLN A 264 -5.69 3.16 -18.04
N GLY A 265 -7.02 3.34 -17.96
CA GLY A 265 -7.99 2.36 -18.44
C GLY A 265 -8.32 1.34 -17.37
N TYR A 266 -8.25 0.05 -17.71
CA TYR A 266 -8.62 -1.06 -16.83
C TYR A 266 -7.52 -1.42 -15.82
N ILE A 267 -7.02 -0.43 -15.10
CA ILE A 267 -5.98 -0.59 -14.07
C ILE A 267 -6.21 0.35 -12.88
N THR A 268 -6.18 -0.20 -11.68
CA THR A 268 -6.10 0.55 -10.42
C THR A 268 -5.17 -0.17 -9.46
N THR A 269 -4.40 0.58 -8.69
CA THR A 269 -3.38 0.07 -7.78
C THR A 269 -3.34 0.93 -6.52
N THR A 270 -2.75 0.40 -5.46
CA THR A 270 -2.45 1.17 -4.24
C THR A 270 -1.07 1.83 -4.35
N PRO A 271 -0.80 2.91 -3.58
CA PRO A 271 0.55 3.47 -3.45
C PRO A 271 1.59 2.43 -3.01
N LEU A 272 1.21 1.46 -2.17
CA LEU A 272 2.11 0.39 -1.72
C LEU A 272 2.52 -0.55 -2.87
N GLN A 273 1.57 -0.94 -3.73
CA GLN A 273 1.92 -1.70 -4.93
C GLN A 273 2.92 -0.91 -5.79
N ALA A 274 2.73 0.41 -5.91
CA ALA A 274 3.62 1.27 -6.67
C ALA A 274 5.06 1.32 -6.13
N ALA A 275 5.20 1.45 -4.82
CA ALA A 275 6.49 1.34 -4.16
C ALA A 275 7.13 -0.04 -4.40
N ARG A 276 6.32 -1.10 -4.36
CA ARG A 276 6.77 -2.49 -4.51
C ARG A 276 7.33 -2.80 -5.91
N TRP A 277 6.62 -2.47 -6.99
CA TRP A 277 7.17 -2.71 -8.33
C TRP A 277 8.35 -1.78 -8.63
N THR A 278 8.38 -0.58 -8.06
CA THR A 278 9.53 0.33 -8.20
C THR A 278 10.77 -0.26 -7.53
N ALA A 279 10.62 -0.84 -6.33
CA ALA A 279 11.68 -1.58 -5.67
C ALA A 279 12.17 -2.77 -6.52
N ALA A 280 11.24 -3.55 -7.08
CA ALA A 280 11.57 -4.69 -7.92
C ALA A 280 12.33 -4.29 -9.20
N VAL A 281 11.95 -3.19 -9.85
CA VAL A 281 12.68 -2.66 -11.01
C VAL A 281 14.08 -2.18 -10.60
N ALA A 282 14.23 -1.59 -9.40
CA ALA A 282 15.50 -1.09 -8.92
C ALA A 282 16.47 -2.19 -8.45
N THR A 283 15.98 -3.31 -7.91
CA THR A 283 16.80 -4.35 -7.28
C THR A 283 16.77 -5.69 -8.00
N GLY A 284 15.86 -5.89 -8.95
CA GLY A 284 15.61 -7.17 -9.61
C GLY A 284 14.86 -8.19 -8.74
N SER A 285 14.41 -7.81 -7.53
CA SER A 285 13.72 -8.71 -6.59
C SER A 285 12.40 -8.12 -6.12
N LEU A 286 11.32 -8.89 -6.25
CA LEU A 286 10.02 -8.49 -5.73
C LEU A 286 9.94 -8.77 -4.23
N VAL A 287 10.22 -7.76 -3.42
CA VAL A 287 10.11 -7.87 -1.96
C VAL A 287 8.66 -7.84 -1.48
N THR A 288 8.37 -8.50 -0.36
CA THR A 288 7.08 -8.39 0.34
C THR A 288 7.20 -7.34 1.44
N PRO A 289 6.39 -6.26 1.42
CA PRO A 289 6.47 -5.20 2.42
C PRO A 289 6.20 -5.71 3.84
N ARG A 290 6.89 -5.18 4.86
CA ARG A 290 6.66 -5.55 6.27
C ARG A 290 6.96 -4.41 7.23
N LEU A 291 6.29 -4.41 8.38
CA LEU A 291 6.49 -3.49 9.50
C LEU A 291 7.07 -4.21 10.72
N GLY A 292 6.54 -5.37 11.09
CA GLY A 292 7.01 -6.17 12.22
C GLY A 292 8.36 -6.82 11.93
N LEU A 293 9.32 -6.69 12.85
CA LEU A 293 10.67 -7.26 12.74
C LEU A 293 10.93 -8.40 13.73
N ALA A 294 10.58 -8.20 14.98
CA ALA A 294 10.84 -9.14 16.06
C ALA A 294 9.90 -8.88 17.23
N PHE A 295 9.70 -9.86 18.11
CA PHE A 295 9.04 -9.63 19.39
C PHE A 295 9.93 -10.08 20.54
N SER A 296 9.81 -9.41 21.68
CA SER A 296 10.58 -9.69 22.90
C SER A 296 9.63 -10.01 24.05
N THR A 297 9.82 -11.15 24.68
CA THR A 297 9.05 -11.59 25.86
C THR A 297 9.59 -10.98 27.15
N ALA A 298 8.82 -11.06 28.24
CA ALA A 298 9.15 -10.44 29.53
C ALA A 298 10.44 -10.97 30.17
N ASP A 299 10.88 -12.17 29.79
CA ASP A 299 12.16 -12.79 30.19
C ASP A 299 13.37 -12.25 29.40
N GLY A 300 13.15 -11.34 28.44
CA GLY A 300 14.19 -10.76 27.59
C GLY A 300 14.48 -11.55 26.30
N THR A 301 13.84 -12.70 26.09
CA THR A 301 14.03 -13.50 24.88
C THR A 301 13.48 -12.75 23.67
N THR A 302 14.31 -12.50 22.66
CA THR A 302 13.93 -11.81 21.42
C THR A 302 13.90 -12.78 20.26
N THR A 303 12.74 -12.89 19.60
CA THR A 303 12.52 -13.77 18.45
C THR A 303 12.20 -12.94 17.21
N ALA A 304 12.95 -13.17 16.13
CA ALA A 304 12.66 -12.53 14.84
C ALA A 304 11.32 -13.04 14.29
N LEU A 305 10.51 -12.13 13.77
CA LEU A 305 9.31 -12.52 13.04
C LEU A 305 9.72 -13.16 11.70
N PRO A 306 9.03 -14.23 11.25
CA PRO A 306 9.33 -14.90 9.99
C PRO A 306 9.50 -13.89 8.86
N ALA A 307 10.51 -14.11 8.01
CA ALA A 307 10.59 -13.35 6.77
C ALA A 307 9.32 -13.61 5.96
N PRO A 308 8.67 -12.55 5.43
CA PRO A 308 7.57 -12.75 4.50
C PRO A 308 8.03 -13.62 3.33
N PRO A 309 7.14 -14.44 2.74
CA PRO A 309 7.47 -15.18 1.54
C PRO A 309 7.93 -14.23 0.43
N ALA A 310 8.94 -14.66 -0.32
CA ALA A 310 9.42 -13.99 -1.53
C ALA A 310 8.37 -14.07 -2.65
#